data_AF-A0AAU3JSK5-F1
#
_entry.id   AF-A0AAU3JSK5-F1
#
_cell.length_a   1.000
_cell.length_b   1.000
_cell.length_c   1.000
_cell.angle_alpha   90.00
_cell.angle_beta   90.00
_cell.angle_gamma   90.00
#
_symmetry.space_group_name_H-M   'P 1'
#
loop_
_entity.id
_entity.type
_entity.pdbx_description
1 polymer ?
#
loop_
_entity_poly.entity_id
_entity_poly.type
_entity_poly.pdbx_seq_one_letter_code
_entity_poly.pdbx_strand_id
1 'polypeptide(L)'
;MSLRRLVIRNQGWPTEASARANPGDDRYLIDDFEDTDAAEMRAGRKIPIVAEVQVRNANNTRWLAEEHLWNFVGTKDMLGTFKSPAAIPHEHLRFYVADMWTGCHNVEAGDRVRIVPGRRSWVVERVETVPYELTTAWTGYVVCKPVFGSDPAIRVAVENLRKKPA
;
A
#
# COMPACT_ATOMS: atom_id res chain seq x y z
N MET A 1 -5.58 0.55 18.72
CA MET A 1 -4.70 0.86 17.57
C MET A 1 -5.05 -0.15 16.50
N SER A 2 -5.53 0.29 15.34
CA SER A 2 -5.66 -0.65 14.21
C SER A 2 -4.25 -1.00 13.77
N LEU A 3 -3.85 -2.24 13.99
CA LEU A 3 -2.58 -2.75 13.48
C LEU A 3 -2.81 -2.99 11.99
N ARG A 4 -2.01 -2.31 11.15
CA ARG A 4 -1.94 -2.56 9.72
C ARG A 4 -0.70 -3.37 9.39
N ARG A 5 -0.77 -4.18 8.34
CA ARG A 5 0.38 -4.83 7.70
C ARG A 5 0.15 -4.87 6.21
N LEU A 6 1.23 -5.02 5.48
CA LEU A 6 1.20 -5.30 4.06
C LEU A 6 1.48 -6.78 3.83
N VAL A 7 0.72 -7.40 2.95
CA VAL A 7 0.98 -8.77 2.47
C VAL A 7 1.16 -8.75 0.96
N ILE A 8 2.29 -9.24 0.48
CA ILE A 8 2.55 -9.44 -0.94
C ILE A 8 2.57 -10.94 -1.19
N ARG A 9 1.64 -11.43 -2.00
CA ARG A 9 1.43 -12.86 -2.25
C ARG A 9 1.31 -13.13 -3.74
N ASN A 10 1.63 -14.37 -4.14
CA ASN A 10 1.33 -14.83 -5.48
C ASN A 10 -0.19 -14.86 -5.65
N GLN A 11 -0.69 -14.22 -6.71
CA GLN A 11 -2.12 -14.24 -7.06
C GLN A 11 -2.56 -15.62 -7.53
N GLY A 12 -1.63 -16.37 -8.12
CA GLY A 12 -1.90 -17.58 -8.88
C GLY A 12 -2.59 -17.29 -10.21
N TRP A 13 -2.69 -18.31 -11.04
CA TRP A 13 -3.41 -18.26 -12.30
C TRP A 13 -4.85 -18.74 -12.11
N PRO A 14 -5.85 -18.09 -12.70
CA PRO A 14 -7.13 -18.74 -12.89
C PRO A 14 -6.94 -19.87 -13.91
N THR A 15 -7.64 -20.98 -13.73
CA THR A 15 -7.81 -21.93 -14.83
C THR A 15 -8.89 -21.38 -15.76
N GLU A 16 -8.88 -21.73 -17.06
CA GLU A 16 -9.99 -21.35 -17.96
C GLU A 16 -11.35 -21.78 -17.41
N ALA A 17 -11.38 -22.93 -16.71
CA ALA A 17 -12.56 -23.41 -16.02
C ALA A 17 -12.97 -22.51 -14.84
N SER A 18 -12.02 -22.01 -14.03
CA SER A 18 -12.34 -21.11 -12.91
C SER A 18 -12.75 -19.72 -13.37
N ALA A 19 -12.11 -19.19 -14.42
CA ALA A 19 -12.47 -17.90 -15.02
C ALA A 19 -13.89 -17.92 -15.62
N ARG A 20 -14.28 -19.02 -16.28
CA ARG A 20 -15.65 -19.18 -16.80
C ARG A 20 -16.70 -19.43 -15.71
N ALA A 21 -16.34 -20.13 -14.64
CA ALA A 21 -17.25 -20.45 -13.54
C ALA A 21 -17.51 -19.27 -12.60
N ASN A 22 -16.56 -18.34 -12.48
CA ASN A 22 -16.70 -17.11 -11.70
C ASN A 22 -16.45 -15.89 -12.60
N PRO A 23 -17.51 -15.30 -13.18
CA PRO A 23 -17.41 -14.09 -13.99
C PRO A 23 -16.89 -12.84 -13.24
N GLY A 24 -16.66 -12.95 -11.93
CA GLY A 24 -16.00 -11.94 -11.08
C GLY A 24 -14.65 -12.42 -10.51
N ASP A 25 -14.02 -13.42 -11.15
CA ASP A 25 -12.65 -13.82 -10.83
C ASP A 25 -11.70 -12.77 -11.42
N ASP A 26 -11.30 -11.79 -10.62
CA ASP A 26 -10.41 -10.67 -10.99
C ASP A 26 -8.94 -11.10 -11.27
N ARG A 27 -8.71 -12.39 -11.54
CA ARG A 27 -7.40 -12.93 -11.89
C ARG A 27 -7.22 -12.91 -13.41
N TYR A 28 -6.05 -12.46 -13.82
CA TYR A 28 -5.70 -12.26 -15.23
C TYR A 28 -5.07 -13.54 -15.78
N LEU A 29 -5.39 -13.85 -17.04
CA LEU A 29 -4.63 -14.83 -17.81
C LEU A 29 -3.26 -14.26 -18.15
N ILE A 30 -2.27 -15.13 -18.41
CA ILE A 30 -0.93 -14.70 -18.81
C ILE A 30 -0.99 -13.76 -20.02
N ASP A 31 -1.92 -14.02 -20.94
CA ASP A 31 -2.07 -13.30 -22.20
C ASP A 31 -2.75 -11.93 -22.03
N ASP A 32 -3.28 -11.62 -20.84
CA ASP A 32 -3.84 -10.30 -20.53
C ASP A 32 -2.75 -9.29 -20.09
N PHE A 33 -1.53 -9.77 -19.83
CA PHE A 33 -0.38 -8.92 -19.50
C PHE A 33 0.35 -8.47 -20.77
N GLU A 34 1.12 -7.38 -20.66
CA GLU A 34 1.97 -6.92 -21.76
C GLU A 34 2.88 -8.04 -22.27
N ASP A 35 3.12 -8.10 -23.58
CA ASP A 35 3.88 -9.18 -24.23
C ASP A 35 5.21 -9.50 -23.54
N THR A 36 5.91 -8.47 -23.07
CA THR A 36 7.18 -8.60 -22.35
C THR A 36 6.99 -9.33 -21.01
N ASP A 37 5.99 -8.94 -20.22
CA ASP A 37 5.69 -9.58 -18.95
C ASP A 37 5.16 -11.00 -19.14
N ALA A 38 4.28 -11.20 -20.13
CA ALA A 38 3.77 -12.51 -20.50
C ALA A 38 4.92 -13.46 -20.91
N ALA A 39 5.90 -12.98 -21.68
CA ALA A 39 7.08 -13.77 -22.04
C ALA A 39 7.95 -14.13 -20.82
N GLU A 40 8.20 -13.18 -19.93
CA GLU A 40 8.94 -13.40 -18.68
C GLU A 40 8.24 -14.38 -17.73
N MET A 41 6.91 -14.34 -17.68
CA MET A 41 6.07 -15.26 -16.91
C MET A 41 6.09 -16.68 -17.49
N ARG A 42 5.93 -16.81 -18.82
CA ARG A 42 6.06 -18.11 -19.51
C ARG A 42 7.45 -18.72 -19.31
N ALA A 43 8.48 -17.89 -19.23
CA ALA A 43 9.84 -18.32 -18.91
C ALA A 43 10.10 -18.58 -17.41
N GLY A 44 9.08 -18.42 -16.54
CA GLY A 44 9.17 -18.70 -15.11
C GLY A 44 9.97 -17.68 -14.29
N ARG A 45 10.31 -16.51 -14.87
CA ARG A 45 11.10 -15.46 -14.19
C ARG A 45 10.22 -14.49 -13.41
N LYS A 46 9.01 -14.22 -13.90
CA LYS A 46 8.02 -13.35 -13.24
C LYS A 46 6.74 -14.12 -12.88
N ILE A 47 5.99 -13.61 -11.91
CA ILE A 47 4.70 -14.13 -11.45
C ILE A 47 3.72 -12.97 -11.17
N PRO A 48 2.41 -13.20 -11.28
CA PRO A 48 1.41 -12.24 -10.84
C PRO A 48 1.41 -12.18 -9.31
N ILE A 49 1.50 -10.97 -8.77
CA ILE A 49 1.46 -10.73 -7.33
C ILE A 49 0.31 -9.79 -6.99
N VAL A 50 -0.28 -10.03 -5.82
CA VAL A 50 -1.25 -9.16 -5.19
C VAL A 50 -0.61 -8.56 -3.95
N ALA A 51 -0.72 -7.25 -3.80
CA ALA A 51 -0.36 -6.54 -2.59
C ALA A 51 -1.62 -6.14 -1.83
N GLU A 52 -1.70 -6.49 -0.54
CA GLU A 52 -2.88 -6.26 0.29
C GLU A 52 -2.50 -5.47 1.53
N VAL A 53 -3.22 -4.39 1.79
CA VAL A 53 -3.20 -3.76 3.11
C VAL A 53 -4.19 -4.52 3.97
N GLN A 54 -3.70 -5.12 5.05
CA GLN A 54 -4.51 -5.87 5.99
C GLN A 54 -4.58 -5.16 7.34
N VAL A 55 -5.76 -5.14 7.93
CA VAL A 55 -6.02 -4.59 9.27
C VAL A 55 -6.42 -5.67 10.24
N ARG A 56 -6.06 -5.50 11.51
CA ARG A 56 -6.67 -6.30 12.57
C ARG A 56 -8.16 -5.95 12.69
N ASN A 57 -9.00 -6.98 12.80
CA ASN A 57 -10.40 -6.80 13.15
C ASN A 57 -10.55 -6.20 14.57
N ALA A 58 -11.77 -5.80 14.93
CA ALA A 58 -12.04 -5.05 16.18
C ALA A 58 -11.53 -5.72 17.47
N ASN A 59 -11.48 -7.05 17.54
CA ASN A 59 -10.99 -7.80 18.71
C ASN A 59 -9.52 -8.27 18.57
N ASN A 60 -8.81 -7.81 17.53
CA ASN A 60 -7.41 -8.17 17.23
C ASN A 60 -7.12 -9.66 17.00
N THR A 61 -8.12 -10.50 16.69
CA THR A 61 -7.90 -11.95 16.51
C THR A 61 -7.55 -12.36 15.09
N ARG A 62 -8.04 -11.63 14.06
CA ARG A 62 -7.79 -11.94 12.64
C ARG A 62 -7.36 -10.71 11.86
N TRP A 63 -6.64 -10.96 10.76
CA TRP A 63 -6.32 -9.96 9.75
C TRP A 63 -7.40 -9.99 8.67
N LEU A 64 -7.87 -8.82 8.26
CA LEU A 64 -8.84 -8.61 7.20
C LEU A 64 -8.19 -7.74 6.14
N ALA A 65 -8.38 -8.07 4.86
CA ALA A 65 -7.96 -7.18 3.80
C ALA A 65 -8.85 -5.93 3.79
N GLU A 66 -8.22 -4.75 3.77
CA GLU A 66 -8.86 -3.44 3.68
C GLU A 66 -8.84 -2.96 2.23
N GLU A 67 -7.72 -3.18 1.54
CA GLU A 67 -7.53 -2.79 0.14
C GLU A 67 -6.60 -3.77 -0.57
N HIS A 68 -6.81 -3.95 -1.87
CA HIS A 68 -6.06 -4.86 -2.72
C HIS A 68 -5.56 -4.14 -3.96
N LEU A 69 -4.26 -4.30 -4.25
CA LEU A 69 -3.73 -4.10 -5.59
C LEU A 69 -3.76 -5.42 -6.33
N TRP A 70 -4.55 -5.43 -7.38
CA TRP A 70 -4.56 -6.47 -8.37
C TRP A 70 -3.59 -6.06 -9.50
N ASN A 71 -2.98 -7.05 -10.17
CA ASN A 71 -2.30 -6.91 -11.46
C ASN A 71 -0.85 -6.44 -11.44
N PHE A 72 -0.15 -6.58 -10.31
CA PHE A 72 1.29 -6.32 -10.32
C PHE A 72 2.06 -7.56 -10.78
N VAL A 73 3.09 -7.37 -11.59
CA VAL A 73 3.99 -8.44 -12.01
C VAL A 73 5.31 -8.31 -11.27
N GLY A 74 5.73 -9.37 -10.60
CA GLY A 74 6.96 -9.35 -9.81
C GLY A 74 7.69 -10.68 -9.82
N THR A 75 8.72 -10.76 -8.99
CA THR A 75 9.55 -11.94 -8.80
C THR A 75 9.24 -12.60 -7.45
N LYS A 76 9.60 -13.88 -7.28
CA LYS A 76 9.26 -14.64 -6.07
C LYS A 76 9.86 -14.07 -4.78
N ASP A 77 10.97 -13.37 -4.86
CA ASP A 77 11.64 -12.69 -3.76
C ASP A 77 10.96 -11.37 -3.34
N MET A 78 9.91 -10.94 -4.07
CA MET A 78 9.04 -9.83 -3.65
C MET A 78 7.94 -10.28 -2.67
N LEU A 79 7.68 -11.59 -2.57
CA LEU A 79 6.63 -12.12 -1.71
C LEU A 79 6.99 -11.97 -0.23
N GLY A 80 6.02 -11.63 0.61
CA GLY A 80 6.27 -11.49 2.03
C GLY A 80 5.17 -10.75 2.81
N THR A 81 5.42 -10.58 4.10
CA THR A 81 4.60 -9.74 4.97
C THR A 81 5.48 -8.64 5.55
N PHE A 82 5.05 -7.39 5.39
CA PHE A 82 5.82 -6.21 5.74
C PHE A 82 5.03 -5.33 6.72
N LYS A 83 5.75 -4.66 7.62
CA LYS A 83 5.13 -3.77 8.62
C LYS A 83 4.65 -2.46 7.98
N SER A 84 5.36 -1.98 6.96
CA SER A 84 5.04 -0.78 6.19
C SER A 84 5.79 -0.80 4.85
N PRO A 85 5.45 0.09 3.90
CA PRO A 85 6.13 0.14 2.60
C PRO A 85 7.65 0.29 2.71
N ALA A 86 8.14 1.05 3.69
CA ALA A 86 9.57 1.26 3.92
C ALA A 86 10.37 -0.03 4.18
N ALA A 87 9.71 -1.11 4.61
CA ALA A 87 10.33 -2.41 4.84
C ALA A 87 10.42 -3.27 3.56
N ILE A 88 9.84 -2.85 2.44
CA ILE A 88 9.91 -3.58 1.17
C ILE A 88 11.27 -3.27 0.52
N PRO A 89 12.13 -4.27 0.25
CA PRO A 89 13.46 -4.03 -0.33
C PRO A 89 13.39 -3.55 -1.79
N HIS A 90 12.35 -3.98 -2.52
CA HIS A 90 12.13 -3.68 -3.93
C HIS A 90 11.56 -2.28 -4.13
N GLU A 91 12.34 -1.38 -4.73
CA GLU A 91 12.00 0.04 -4.87
C GLU A 91 10.72 0.28 -5.69
N HIS A 92 10.60 -0.38 -6.85
CA HIS A 92 9.42 -0.21 -7.72
C HIS A 92 8.12 -0.61 -7.00
N LEU A 93 8.15 -1.76 -6.32
CA LEU A 93 7.02 -2.26 -5.53
C LEU A 93 6.76 -1.36 -4.31
N ARG A 94 7.79 -0.77 -3.72
CA ARG A 94 7.68 0.12 -2.57
C ARG A 94 6.85 1.35 -2.90
N PHE A 95 7.12 2.03 -4.02
CA PHE A 95 6.35 3.22 -4.41
C PHE A 95 4.89 2.88 -4.70
N TYR A 96 4.67 1.82 -5.46
CA TYR A 96 3.31 1.39 -5.84
C TYR A 96 2.46 1.04 -4.61
N VAL A 97 3.05 0.36 -3.63
CA VAL A 97 2.34 0.02 -2.39
C VAL A 97 2.24 1.19 -1.41
N ALA A 98 3.20 2.12 -1.42
CA ALA A 98 3.14 3.30 -0.57
C ALA A 98 1.93 4.19 -0.90
N ASP A 99 1.51 4.20 -2.15
CA ASP A 99 0.32 4.90 -2.61
C ASP A 99 -0.94 4.35 -1.93
N MET A 100 -1.24 3.07 -2.14
CA MET A 100 -2.30 2.35 -1.41
C MET A 100 -2.24 2.53 0.12
N TRP A 101 -1.05 2.36 0.69
CA TRP A 101 -0.86 2.44 2.14
C TRP A 101 -1.26 3.82 2.68
N THR A 102 -0.96 4.88 1.92
CA THR A 102 -1.34 6.24 2.27
C THR A 102 -2.86 6.43 2.15
N GLY A 103 -3.47 5.93 1.08
CA GLY A 103 -4.93 5.91 0.89
C GLY A 103 -5.69 5.25 2.04
N CYS A 104 -5.25 4.05 2.46
CA CYS A 104 -5.80 3.33 3.61
C CYS A 104 -5.72 4.09 4.95
N HIS A 105 -4.78 5.03 5.10
CA HIS A 105 -4.70 5.88 6.29
C HIS A 105 -5.66 7.08 6.25
N ASN A 106 -6.22 7.39 5.07
CA ASN A 106 -7.18 8.47 4.84
C ASN A 106 -6.74 9.81 5.47
N VAL A 107 -5.49 10.19 5.15
CA VAL A 107 -4.84 11.41 5.64
C VAL A 107 -4.77 12.43 4.52
N GLU A 108 -5.20 13.65 4.81
CA GLU A 108 -5.26 14.76 3.86
C GLU A 108 -4.63 16.03 4.44
N ALA A 109 -4.26 16.97 3.57
CA ALA A 109 -3.83 18.29 4.02
C ALA A 109 -4.96 18.99 4.81
N GLY A 110 -4.60 19.61 5.93
CA GLY A 110 -5.54 20.22 6.88
C GLY A 110 -5.96 19.29 8.02
N ASP A 111 -5.71 17.98 7.93
CA ASP A 111 -6.06 17.05 9.00
C ASP A 111 -5.34 17.36 10.32
N ARG A 112 -6.10 17.38 11.42
CA ARG A 112 -5.53 17.46 12.76
C ARG A 112 -5.17 16.07 13.26
N VAL A 113 -3.87 15.86 13.48
CA VAL A 113 -3.29 14.56 13.84
C VAL A 113 -2.48 14.64 15.13
N ARG A 114 -2.22 13.47 15.74
CA ARG A 114 -1.17 13.28 16.74
C ARG A 114 -0.10 12.36 16.17
N ILE A 115 1.16 12.68 16.43
CA ILE A 115 2.31 11.83 16.05
C ILE A 115 2.66 10.93 17.23
N VAL A 116 2.87 9.64 16.98
CA VAL A 116 3.14 8.61 17.99
C VAL A 116 4.63 8.21 17.96
N PRO A 117 5.32 8.08 19.12
CA PRO A 117 4.83 8.37 20.47
C PRO A 117 4.79 9.88 20.73
N GLY A 118 3.64 10.38 21.20
CA GLY A 118 3.46 11.81 21.45
C GLY A 118 2.01 12.19 21.73
N ARG A 119 1.83 13.32 22.42
CA ARG A 119 0.50 13.87 22.74
C ARG A 119 0.22 15.20 22.04
N ARG A 120 1.24 15.81 21.43
CA ARG A 120 1.11 17.10 20.73
C ARG A 120 0.25 16.94 19.48
N SER A 121 -0.62 17.93 19.26
CA SER A 121 -1.41 18.02 18.02
C SER A 121 -0.60 18.72 16.92
N TRP A 122 -0.74 18.20 15.72
CA TRP A 122 -0.16 18.72 14.49
C TRP A 122 -1.25 18.88 13.45
N VAL A 123 -0.97 19.68 12.43
CA VAL A 123 -1.79 19.77 11.22
C VAL A 123 -0.97 19.20 10.07
N VAL A 124 -1.56 18.32 9.28
CA VAL A 124 -0.96 17.85 8.04
C VAL A 124 -0.91 19.03 7.08
N GLU A 125 0.28 19.44 6.68
CA GLU A 125 0.48 20.51 5.72
C GLU A 125 0.32 20.00 4.29
N ARG A 126 0.93 18.85 3.99
CA ARG A 126 0.81 18.16 2.70
C ARG A 126 1.08 16.68 2.84
N VAL A 127 0.43 15.89 1.99
CA VAL A 127 0.83 14.51 1.72
C VAL A 127 2.01 14.54 0.77
N GLU A 128 3.05 13.76 1.03
CA GLU A 128 4.25 13.75 0.20
C GLU A 128 4.03 12.85 -1.03
N THR A 129 4.37 13.41 -2.19
CA THR A 129 4.29 12.75 -3.49
C THR A 129 5.63 12.76 -4.19
N VAL A 130 5.82 11.82 -5.11
CA VAL A 130 6.90 11.82 -6.12
C VAL A 130 6.30 11.66 -7.51
N PRO A 131 6.95 12.18 -8.56
CA PRO A 131 6.60 11.84 -9.93
C PRO A 131 6.70 10.33 -10.16
N TYR A 132 5.69 9.74 -10.77
CA TYR A 132 5.65 8.33 -11.12
C TYR A 132 4.94 8.16 -12.46
N GLU A 133 5.68 7.73 -13.48
CA GLU A 133 5.21 7.66 -14.86
C GLU A 133 4.54 8.96 -15.34
N LEU A 134 3.25 8.91 -15.69
CA LEU A 134 2.44 10.03 -16.16
C LEU A 134 1.66 10.73 -15.03
N THR A 135 1.92 10.38 -13.77
CA THR A 135 1.18 10.86 -12.60
C THR A 135 2.11 11.15 -11.40
N THR A 136 1.53 11.29 -10.20
CA THR A 136 2.22 11.36 -8.92
C THR A 136 1.77 10.21 -8.03
N ALA A 137 2.69 9.58 -7.30
CA ALA A 137 2.39 8.55 -6.31
C ALA A 137 2.67 9.07 -4.89
N TRP A 138 1.86 8.68 -3.91
CA TRP A 138 2.14 8.99 -2.50
C TRP A 138 3.32 8.16 -1.97
N THR A 139 4.15 8.77 -1.12
CA THR A 139 5.38 8.13 -0.62
C THR A 139 5.19 7.36 0.69
N GLY A 140 4.00 7.36 1.29
CA GLY A 140 3.79 6.85 2.65
C GLY A 140 4.15 7.88 3.75
N TYR A 141 4.50 9.10 3.37
CA TYR A 141 4.88 10.17 4.29
C TYR A 141 4.02 11.41 4.11
N VAL A 142 3.93 12.19 5.17
CA VAL A 142 3.33 13.53 5.15
C VAL A 142 4.29 14.53 5.80
N VAL A 143 4.08 15.80 5.51
CA VAL A 143 4.70 16.90 6.26
C VAL A 143 3.67 17.47 7.22
N CYS A 144 4.04 17.56 8.49
CA CYS A 144 3.20 18.05 9.57
C CYS A 144 3.79 19.33 10.16
N LYS A 145 2.93 20.32 10.41
CA LYS A 145 3.29 21.54 11.16
C LYS A 145 2.62 21.57 12.53
N PRO A 146 3.23 22.17 13.55
CA PRO A 146 2.62 22.22 14.87
C PRO A 146 1.36 23.11 14.84
N VAL A 147 0.34 22.76 15.63
CA VAL A 147 -0.86 23.62 15.78
C VAL A 147 -0.52 24.94 16.49
N PHE A 148 0.42 24.87 17.44
CA PHE A 148 0.88 26.00 18.25
C PHE A 148 2.40 25.99 18.35
N GLY A 149 3.00 27.19 18.39
CA GLY A 149 4.45 27.38 18.50
C GLY A 149 5.14 27.57 17.15
N SER A 150 6.47 27.71 17.18
CA SER A 150 7.32 28.03 16.03
C SER A 150 8.24 26.87 15.62
N ASP A 151 7.93 25.65 16.05
CA ASP A 151 8.74 24.49 15.67
C ASP A 151 8.66 24.24 14.16
N PRO A 152 9.74 23.74 13.55
CA PRO A 152 9.74 23.45 12.12
C PRO A 152 8.74 22.36 11.77
N ALA A 153 8.30 22.37 10.52
CA ALA A 153 7.56 21.26 9.96
C ALA A 153 8.40 19.97 9.97
N ILE A 154 7.77 18.84 10.22
CA ILE A 154 8.43 17.54 10.29
C ILE A 154 7.80 16.55 9.34
N ARG A 155 8.65 15.72 8.72
CA ARG A 155 8.23 14.62 7.85
C ARG A 155 7.92 13.38 8.70
N VAL A 156 6.76 12.76 8.49
CA VAL A 156 6.26 11.67 9.32
C VAL A 156 5.63 10.59 8.46
N ALA A 157 5.95 9.32 8.74
CA ALA A 157 5.29 8.17 8.11
C ALA A 157 3.81 8.10 8.54
N VAL A 158 2.91 7.84 7.61
CA VAL A 158 1.45 7.88 7.83
C VAL A 158 1.00 6.90 8.94
N GLU A 159 1.68 5.75 9.11
CA GLU A 159 1.37 4.79 10.18
C GLU A 159 1.60 5.32 11.60
N ASN A 160 2.43 6.36 11.74
CA ASN A 160 2.74 6.99 13.01
C ASN A 160 1.75 8.11 13.37
N LEU A 161 0.75 8.37 12.52
CA LEU A 161 -0.28 9.36 12.77
C LEU A 161 -1.50 8.77 13.46
N ARG A 162 -2.16 9.59 14.26
CA ARG A 162 -3.49 9.34 14.80
C ARG A 162 -4.38 10.51 14.43
N LYS A 163 -5.24 10.30 13.45
CA LYS A 163 -6.32 11.21 13.09
C LYS A 163 -7.38 11.15 14.20
N LYS A 164 -7.80 12.30 14.70
CA LYS A 164 -8.96 12.37 15.59
C LYS A 164 -10.20 12.23 14.67
N PRO A 165 -11.16 11.34 14.96
CA PRO A 165 -12.43 11.33 14.23
C PRO A 165 -13.04 12.73 14.28
N ALA A 166 -13.63 13.16 13.16
CA ALA A 166 -14.43 14.37 13.09
C ALA A 166 -15.61 14.29 14.06
#